data_AF-A0A0F9M137-F1
#
_entry.id   AF-A0A0F9M137-F1
#
_cell.length_a   1.000
_cell.length_b   1.000
_cell.length_c   1.000
_cell.angle_alpha   90.00
_cell.angle_beta   90.00
_cell.angle_gamma   90.00
#
_symmetry.space_group_name_H-M   'P 1'
#
loop_
_entity.id
_entity.type
_entity.pdbx_description
1 polymer ?
#
loop_
_entity_poly.entity_id
_entity_poly.type
_entity_poly.pdbx_seq_one_letter_code
_entity_poly.pdbx_strand_id
1 'polypeptide(L)'
;MGERVRPFSCGSQFADWKYRNCERCTLRWQEGLVQEGHGWQCDIEAALDYAYIDNGTVTQEIGQRMRFDGVNIADPCLERVLVEVAS
;
A
#
# COMPACT_ATOMS: atom_id res chain seq x y z
N MET A 1 17.86 -8.13 7.58
CA MET A 1 17.27 -7.85 6.25
C MET A 1 16.40 -9.04 5.89
N GLY A 2 15.08 -8.86 5.84
CA GLY A 2 14.13 -9.92 5.51
C GLY A 2 14.03 -10.16 3.99
N GLU A 3 13.44 -11.29 3.62
CA GLU A 3 13.11 -11.61 2.23
C GLU A 3 12.25 -10.49 1.60
N ARG A 4 12.50 -10.18 0.32
CA ARG A 4 11.78 -9.13 -0.42
C ARG A 4 11.02 -9.74 -1.59
N VAL A 5 9.84 -9.20 -1.86
CA VAL A 5 8.94 -9.66 -2.93
C VAL A 5 8.58 -8.51 -3.86
N ARG A 6 8.31 -8.82 -5.12
CA ARG A 6 7.83 -7.85 -6.13
C ARG A 6 6.33 -8.08 -6.36
N PRO A 7 5.44 -7.34 -5.68
CA PRO A 7 3.99 -7.57 -5.78
C PRO A 7 3.40 -7.11 -7.12
N PHE A 8 4.09 -6.21 -7.84
CA PHE A 8 3.61 -5.67 -9.11
C PHE A 8 4.65 -5.85 -10.21
N SER A 9 4.19 -6.26 -11.39
CA SER A 9 5.06 -6.42 -12.57
C SER A 9 5.32 -5.09 -13.28
N CYS A 10 4.45 -4.08 -13.10
CA CYS A 10 4.57 -2.77 -13.72
C CYS A 10 3.92 -1.65 -12.87
N GLY A 11 4.25 -0.39 -13.21
CA GLY A 11 3.72 0.79 -12.53
C GLY A 11 2.20 0.95 -12.64
N SER A 12 1.56 0.46 -13.71
CA SER A 12 0.10 0.54 -13.87
C SER A 12 -0.64 -0.36 -12.87
N GLN A 13 -0.13 -1.57 -12.61
CA GLN A 13 -0.70 -2.47 -11.60
C GLN A 13 -0.55 -1.88 -10.19
N PHE A 14 0.60 -1.28 -9.90
CA PHE A 14 0.85 -0.55 -8.68
C PHE A 14 -0.16 0.60 -8.50
N ALA A 15 -0.31 1.47 -9.51
CA ALA A 15 -1.16 2.64 -9.44
C ALA A 15 -2.64 2.26 -9.28
N ASP A 16 -3.12 1.26 -10.03
CA ASP A 16 -4.51 0.78 -9.91
C ASP A 16 -4.78 0.19 -8.51
N TRP A 17 -3.88 -0.64 -8.00
CA TRP A 17 -4.04 -1.21 -6.66
C TRP A 17 -4.02 -0.11 -5.59
N LYS A 18 -3.08 0.84 -5.66
CA LYS A 18 -2.95 1.94 -4.71
C LYS A 18 -4.18 2.86 -4.75
N TYR A 19 -4.68 3.21 -5.93
CA TYR A 19 -5.90 4.00 -6.08
C TYR A 19 -7.11 3.33 -5.42
N ARG A 20 -7.29 2.02 -5.66
CA ARG A 20 -8.42 1.26 -5.08
C ARG A 20 -8.29 1.07 -3.58
N ASN A 21 -7.07 0.95 -3.06
CA ASN A 21 -6.83 0.49 -1.69
C ASN A 21 -6.40 1.58 -0.71
N CYS A 22 -5.49 2.48 -1.12
CA CYS A 22 -4.95 3.53 -0.26
C CYS A 22 -5.79 4.80 -0.36
N GLU A 23 -6.03 5.32 -1.57
CA GLU A 23 -6.74 6.61 -1.73
C GLU A 23 -8.18 6.61 -1.20
N ARG A 24 -8.81 5.42 -1.13
CA ARG A 24 -10.17 5.23 -0.60
C ARG A 24 -10.20 4.81 0.87
N CYS A 25 -9.04 4.72 1.53
CA CYS A 25 -8.92 4.31 2.93
C CYS A 25 -9.15 5.49 3.89
N THR A 26 -9.88 5.32 5.01
CA THR A 26 -10.05 6.36 6.05
C THR A 26 -8.77 6.61 6.84
N LEU A 27 -7.81 5.68 6.80
CA LEU A 27 -6.45 5.91 7.32
C LEU A 27 -5.76 7.10 6.63
N ARG A 28 -6.32 7.61 5.52
CA ARG A 28 -5.99 8.87 4.86
C ARG A 28 -5.89 10.09 5.78
N TRP A 29 -6.48 10.05 6.97
CA TRP A 29 -6.57 11.20 7.86
C TRP A 29 -6.18 10.88 9.31
N GLN A 30 -4.98 10.31 9.51
CA GLN A 30 -4.38 10.34 10.85
C GLN A 30 -3.62 11.66 11.04
N GLU A 31 -4.23 12.61 11.75
CA GLU A 31 -3.68 13.95 12.07
C GLU A 31 -2.25 13.93 12.66
N GLY A 32 -1.82 12.79 13.22
CA GLY A 32 -0.49 12.63 13.81
C GLY A 32 0.66 12.32 12.83
N LEU A 33 0.39 11.78 11.63
CA LEU A 33 1.45 11.40 10.67
C LEU A 33 1.80 12.55 9.71
N VAL A 34 0.89 13.50 9.51
CA VAL A 34 1.07 14.67 8.63
C VAL A 34 2.10 15.65 9.21
N GLN A 35 2.29 15.68 10.53
CA GLN A 35 3.19 16.63 11.21
C GLN A 35 4.68 16.42 10.89
N GLU A 36 5.08 15.24 10.39
CA GLU A 36 6.48 14.96 10.03
C GLU A 36 6.77 15.06 8.52
N GLY A 37 5.82 15.58 7.72
CA GLY A 37 6.01 15.75 6.27
C GLY A 37 5.96 14.45 5.47
N HIS A 38 5.63 13.32 6.11
CA HIS A 38 5.40 12.04 5.45
C HIS A 38 3.92 11.95 5.06
N GLY A 39 3.62 12.07 3.77
CA GLY A 39 2.26 11.98 3.23
C GLY A 39 1.68 10.55 3.18
N TRP A 40 2.26 9.61 3.94
CA TRP A 40 1.90 8.19 3.90
C TRP A 40 0.86 7.85 4.97
N GLN A 41 -0.14 7.04 4.58
CA GLN A 41 -1.37 6.78 5.33
C GLN A 41 -1.26 5.52 6.19
N CYS A 42 -0.37 4.60 5.82
CA CYS A 42 0.07 3.44 6.59
C CYS A 42 1.43 2.93 6.10
N ASP A 43 1.99 1.96 6.81
CA ASP A 43 3.26 1.31 6.47
C ASP A 43 3.24 0.51 5.15
N ILE A 44 2.09 -0.05 4.76
CA ILE A 44 1.92 -0.67 3.44
C ILE A 44 2.08 0.38 2.34
N GLU A 45 1.39 1.52 2.46
CA GLU A 45 1.50 2.59 1.45
C GLU A 45 2.91 3.16 1.41
N ALA A 46 3.51 3.44 2.57
CA ALA A 46 4.90 3.91 2.64
C ALA A 46 5.86 2.92 1.96
N ALA A 47 5.75 1.63 2.27
CA ALA A 47 6.59 0.59 1.66
C ALA A 47 6.39 0.52 0.14
N LEU A 48 5.15 0.68 -0.32
CA LEU A 48 4.79 0.73 -1.73
C LEU A 48 5.38 1.93 -2.46
N ASP A 49 5.31 3.12 -1.87
CA ASP A 49 5.86 4.32 -2.49
C ASP A 49 7.39 4.34 -2.49
N TYR A 50 8.03 3.82 -1.44
CA TYR A 50 9.46 3.56 -1.46
C TYR A 50 9.82 2.53 -2.54
N ALA A 51 9.06 1.44 -2.65
CA ALA A 51 9.28 0.43 -3.69
C ALA A 51 9.14 1.01 -5.10
N TYR A 52 8.20 1.94 -5.31
CA TYR A 52 7.99 2.61 -6.60
C TYR A 52 9.19 3.46 -7.04
N ILE A 53 9.87 4.12 -6.10
CA ILE A 53 11.07 4.94 -6.37
C ILE A 53 12.35 4.09 -6.46
N ASP A 54 12.41 2.97 -5.73
CA ASP A 54 13.57 2.08 -5.64
C ASP A 54 13.55 0.97 -6.71
N ASN A 55 13.36 -0.29 -6.30
CA ASN A 55 13.51 -1.48 -7.16
C ASN A 55 12.21 -2.27 -7.36
N GLY A 56 11.07 -1.71 -6.97
CA GLY A 56 9.75 -2.33 -7.09
C GLY A 56 9.50 -3.48 -6.12
N THR A 57 10.27 -3.61 -5.04
CA THR A 57 10.09 -4.70 -4.05
C THR A 57 9.70 -4.16 -2.68
N VAL A 58 8.93 -4.95 -1.93
CA VAL A 58 8.60 -4.72 -0.51
C VAL A 58 9.11 -5.89 0.35
N THR A 59 9.11 -5.76 1.67
CA THR A 59 9.40 -6.91 2.55
C THR A 59 8.32 -7.98 2.41
N GLN A 60 8.68 -9.24 2.64
CA GLN A 60 7.73 -10.36 2.60
C GLN A 60 6.56 -10.16 3.59
N GLU A 61 6.81 -9.55 4.74
CA GLU A 61 5.78 -9.19 5.73
C GLU A 61 4.71 -8.25 5.13
N ILE A 62 5.14 -7.18 4.45
CA ILE A 62 4.22 -6.27 3.75
C ILE A 62 3.49 -7.04 2.65
N GLY A 63 4.19 -7.86 1.86
CA GLY A 63 3.58 -8.72 0.84
C GLY A 63 2.48 -9.62 1.41
N GLN A 64 2.73 -10.27 2.54
CA GLN A 64 1.75 -11.15 3.21
C GLN A 64 0.51 -10.39 3.68
N ARG A 65 0.67 -9.18 4.23
CA ARG A 65 -0.44 -8.31 4.65
C ARG A 65 -1.30 -7.86 3.47
N MET A 66 -0.67 -7.68 2.32
CA MET A 66 -1.35 -7.46 1.05
C MET A 66 -1.93 -8.74 0.40
N ARG A 67 -1.78 -9.90 1.06
CA ARG A 67 -2.16 -11.22 0.54
C ARG A 67 -1.46 -11.60 -0.77
N PHE A 68 -0.18 -11.27 -0.88
CA PHE A 68 0.65 -11.71 -1.99
C PHE A 68 0.98 -13.21 -1.88
N ASP A 69 0.73 -13.97 -2.94
CA ASP A 69 0.97 -15.43 -2.99
C ASP A 69 2.20 -15.83 -3.83
N GLY A 70 3.01 -14.85 -4.27
CA GLY A 70 4.14 -15.07 -5.17
C GLY A 70 3.84 -14.68 -6.61
N VAL A 71 2.57 -14.62 -6.99
CA VAL A 71 2.14 -14.29 -8.37
C VAL A 71 1.16 -13.14 -8.38
N ASN A 72 0.21 -13.14 -7.44
CA ASN A 72 -0.88 -12.18 -7.37
C ASN A 72 -0.97 -11.57 -5.98
N ILE A 73 -1.60 -10.40 -5.94
CA ILE A 73 -1.95 -9.66 -4.74
C ILE A 73 -3.48 -9.55 -4.67
N ALA A 74 -4.07 -9.62 -3.48
CA ALA A 74 -5.53 -9.53 -3.38
C ALA A 74 -6.03 -8.12 -3.73
N ASP A 75 -7.18 -8.07 -4.41
CA ASP A 75 -7.83 -6.82 -4.83
C ASP A 75 -8.23 -5.92 -3.65
N PRO A 76 -8.84 -6.42 -2.55
CA PRO A 76 -9.00 -5.63 -1.34
C PRO A 76 -7.80 -5.81 -0.41
N CYS A 77 -7.13 -4.70 -0.09
CA CYS A 77 -6.26 -4.61 1.08
C CYS A 77 -7.07 -4.87 2.34
N LEU A 78 -6.64 -5.81 3.18
CA LEU A 78 -7.36 -6.16 4.43
C LEU A 78 -7.31 -5.06 5.49
N GLU A 79 -6.37 -4.15 5.36
CA GLU A 79 -6.20 -3.03 6.29
C GLU A 79 -6.91 -1.77 5.81
N ARG A 80 -7.52 -1.83 4.62
CA ARG A 80 -8.34 -0.74 4.12
C ARG A 80 -9.61 -0.63 4.96
N VAL A 81 -9.80 0.53 5.57
CA VAL A 81 -11.06 0.96 6.18
C VAL A 81 -11.71 1.95 5.22
N LEU A 82 -12.95 1.71 4.78
CA LEU A 82 -13.58 2.53 3.73
C LEU A 82 -14.10 3.86 4.29
N VAL A 83 -13.91 4.94 3.52
CA VAL A 83 -14.57 6.23 3.81
C VAL A 83 -16.05 6.09 3.48
N GLU A 84 -16.92 6.19 4.49
CA GLU A 84 -18.34 6.39 4.24
C GLU A 84 -18.52 7.78 3.62
N VAL A 85 -18.80 7.82 2.32
CA VAL A 85 -19.18 9.06 1.65
C VAL A 85 -20.65 9.27 1.96
N ALA A 86 -20.96 10.12 2.94
CA ALA A 86 -22.33 10.56 3.17
C ALA A 86 -22.88 11.14 1.86
N SER A 87 -23.96 10.54 1.36
CA SER A 87 -24.67 10.97 0.14
C SER A 87 -25.45 12.25 0.39
#